data_AF-A0A7S0KRE6-F1
#
_entry.id   AF-A0A7S0KRE6-F1
#
_cell.length_a   1.000
_cell.length_b   1.000
_cell.length_c   1.000
_cell.angle_alpha   90.00
_cell.angle_beta   90.00
_cell.angle_gamma   90.00
#
_symmetry.space_group_name_H-M   'P 1'
#
loop_
_entity.id
_entity.type
_entity.pdbx_description
1 polymer ?
#
loop_
_entity_poly.entity_id
_entity_poly.type
_entity_poly.pdbx_seq_one_letter_code
_entity_poly.pdbx_strand_id
1 'polypeptide(L)'
;VLEPRHTTIGQCPVHKRWIEGCAKYGRKVWHRVSPKPRVCAGTVLGGVAPVEKFLASFTAEMTRTDFCNDQGVLNVMVHTGALGESPTLWSHEDGPVLSLNTAKEKDDATRARTAPVLHFGHSSAWASRYLGRAGGELKAAWRREKAGEDVVVVETTPAPVSATSDPVAGGSATSDPV
;
A
#
# COMPACT_ATOMS: atom_id res chain seq x y z
N VAL A 1 -8.94 -0.36 -6.65
CA VAL A 1 -9.65 0.90 -6.26
C VAL A 1 -8.84 2.08 -6.77
N LEU A 2 -9.42 3.11 -7.40
CA LEU A 2 -8.68 4.31 -7.77
C LEU A 2 -8.29 5.10 -6.50
N GLU A 3 -7.10 5.67 -6.50
CA GLU A 3 -6.73 6.76 -5.57
C GLU A 3 -7.40 8.08 -6.04
N PRO A 4 -7.38 9.17 -5.24
CA PRO A 4 -8.08 10.40 -5.60
C PRO A 4 -7.82 10.88 -7.03
N ARG A 5 -8.86 11.34 -7.74
CA ARG A 5 -8.80 11.68 -9.18
C ARG A 5 -7.71 12.67 -9.57
N HIS A 6 -7.31 13.53 -8.64
CA HIS A 6 -6.26 14.53 -8.83
C HIS A 6 -4.84 13.96 -8.70
N THR A 7 -4.70 12.63 -8.59
CA THR A 7 -3.42 11.96 -8.37
C THR A 7 -3.08 10.96 -9.48
N THR A 8 -2.00 11.24 -10.19
CA THR A 8 -1.42 10.35 -11.20
C THR A 8 -0.25 9.56 -10.62
N ILE A 9 0.13 8.47 -11.31
CA ILE A 9 1.30 7.66 -10.95
C ILE A 9 2.57 8.53 -10.93
N GLY A 10 2.69 9.44 -11.90
CA GLY A 10 3.81 10.36 -12.11
C GLY A 10 4.06 11.35 -10.98
N GLN A 11 3.01 11.74 -10.25
CA GLN A 11 3.11 12.72 -9.16
C GLN A 11 3.69 12.14 -7.86
N CYS A 12 3.89 10.82 -7.78
CA CYS A 12 4.45 10.16 -6.61
C CYS A 12 5.89 9.68 -6.88
N PRO A 13 6.92 10.24 -6.21
CA PRO A 13 8.32 9.83 -6.45
C PRO A 13 8.59 8.39 -6.03
N VAL A 14 7.79 7.84 -5.12
CA VAL A 14 7.85 6.43 -4.73
C VAL A 14 7.46 5.51 -5.89
N HIS A 15 6.38 5.83 -6.61
CA HIS A 15 5.96 5.07 -7.79
C HIS A 15 7.00 5.11 -8.91
N LYS A 16 7.68 6.26 -9.09
CA LYS A 16 8.81 6.37 -10.02
C LYS A 16 9.89 5.34 -9.69
N ARG A 17 10.29 5.24 -8.41
CA ARG A 17 11.29 4.25 -7.96
C ARG A 17 10.81 2.82 -8.19
N TRP A 18 9.55 2.51 -7.87
CA TRP A 18 9.00 1.17 -8.05
C TRP A 18 8.92 0.73 -9.51
N ILE A 19 8.54 1.62 -10.43
CA ILE A 19 8.31 1.27 -11.83
C ILE A 19 9.56 1.49 -12.68
N GLU A 20 10.16 2.69 -12.64
CA GLU A 20 11.39 2.97 -13.40
C GLU A 20 12.59 2.20 -12.84
N GLY A 21 12.65 1.99 -11.52
CA GLY A 21 13.72 1.22 -10.87
C GLY A 21 13.57 -0.30 -11.00
N CYS A 22 12.41 -0.80 -11.42
CA CYS A 22 12.23 -2.23 -11.70
C CYS A 22 13.00 -2.61 -12.98
N ALA A 23 13.98 -3.50 -12.85
CA ALA A 23 14.87 -3.91 -13.95
C ALA A 23 14.12 -4.47 -15.17
N LYS A 24 12.93 -5.05 -14.96
CA LYS A 24 12.09 -5.65 -16.01
C LYS A 24 11.11 -4.66 -16.67
N TYR A 25 11.05 -3.42 -16.19
CA TYR A 25 10.18 -2.36 -16.72
C TYR A 25 11.01 -1.17 -17.25
N GLY A 26 11.71 -0.49 -16.35
CA GLY A 26 12.55 0.66 -16.69
C GLY A 26 11.79 1.89 -17.19
N ARG A 27 12.57 2.81 -17.77
CA ARG A 27 12.12 4.15 -18.16
C ARG A 27 11.02 4.17 -19.22
N LYS A 28 11.05 3.24 -20.18
CA LYS A 28 10.04 3.17 -21.25
C LYS A 28 8.65 2.87 -20.69
N VAL A 29 8.56 1.90 -19.78
CA VAL A 29 7.29 1.55 -19.10
C VAL A 29 6.84 2.72 -18.23
N TRP A 30 7.75 3.32 -17.46
CA TRP A 30 7.45 4.51 -16.65
C TRP A 30 6.79 5.64 -17.46
N HIS A 31 7.36 6.03 -18.59
CA HIS A 31 6.79 7.11 -19.42
C HIS A 31 5.37 6.79 -19.91
N ARG A 32 5.07 5.53 -20.20
CA ARG A 32 3.73 5.10 -20.65
C ARG A 32 2.68 5.20 -19.55
N VAL A 33 3.05 4.88 -18.30
CA VAL A 33 2.09 4.76 -17.19
C VAL A 33 2.08 5.98 -16.26
N SER A 34 3.12 6.80 -16.22
CA SER A 34 3.19 7.97 -15.35
C SER A 34 2.04 8.98 -15.49
N PRO A 35 1.44 9.24 -16.66
CA PRO A 35 0.30 10.16 -16.73
C PRO A 35 -1.02 9.51 -16.30
N LYS A 36 -1.06 8.21 -15.99
CA LYS A 36 -2.29 7.48 -15.70
C LYS A 36 -2.70 7.62 -14.24
N PRO A 37 -4.01 7.45 -13.92
CA PRO A 37 -4.51 7.45 -12.55
C PRO A 37 -3.87 6.35 -11.70
N ARG A 38 -3.66 6.59 -10.41
CA ARG A 38 -3.17 5.56 -9.49
C ARG A 38 -4.30 4.61 -9.08
N VAL A 39 -3.99 3.33 -9.05
CA VAL A 39 -4.85 2.28 -8.48
C VAL A 39 -4.19 1.77 -7.21
N CYS A 40 -4.94 1.59 -6.12
CA CYS A 40 -4.49 0.97 -4.88
C CYS A 40 -4.46 -0.55 -5.02
N ALA A 41 -3.35 -1.18 -4.61
CA ALA A 41 -3.17 -2.63 -4.62
C ALA A 41 -3.70 -3.35 -3.37
N GLY A 42 -3.91 -2.63 -2.27
CA GLY A 42 -4.37 -3.23 -1.01
C GLY A 42 -5.82 -3.71 -1.02
N THR A 43 -6.57 -3.52 -2.11
CA THR A 43 -7.94 -4.05 -2.22
C THR A 43 -8.31 -4.41 -3.64
N VAL A 44 -8.62 -5.69 -3.83
CA VAL A 44 -9.19 -6.29 -5.04
C VAL A 44 -10.47 -7.02 -4.62
N LEU A 45 -11.55 -6.83 -5.37
CA LEU A 45 -12.86 -7.42 -5.08
C LEU A 45 -13.44 -8.01 -6.37
N GLY A 46 -14.09 -9.15 -6.26
CA GLY A 46 -14.77 -9.80 -7.37
C GLY A 46 -15.32 -11.17 -6.96
N GLY A 47 -16.05 -11.81 -7.87
CA GLY A 47 -16.40 -13.22 -7.71
C GLY A 47 -15.15 -14.10 -7.71
N VAL A 48 -15.28 -15.33 -7.21
CA VAL A 48 -14.16 -16.29 -7.07
C VAL A 48 -13.38 -16.44 -8.38
N ALA A 49 -14.05 -16.83 -9.47
CA ALA A 49 -13.37 -17.08 -10.74
C ALA A 49 -12.63 -15.85 -11.33
N PRO A 50 -13.22 -14.63 -11.38
CA PRO A 50 -12.48 -13.42 -11.73
C PRO A 50 -11.27 -13.12 -10.84
N VAL A 51 -11.40 -13.34 -9.52
CA VAL A 51 -10.30 -13.11 -8.57
C VAL A 51 -9.18 -14.12 -8.76
N GLU A 52 -9.50 -15.40 -8.99
CA GLU A 52 -8.49 -16.42 -9.32
C GLU A 52 -7.73 -16.09 -10.60
N LYS A 53 -8.44 -15.66 -11.65
CA LYS A 53 -7.80 -15.17 -12.89
C LYS A 53 -6.88 -13.98 -12.64
N PHE A 54 -7.33 -13.02 -11.84
CA PHE A 54 -6.51 -11.87 -11.44
C PHE A 54 -5.25 -12.34 -10.70
N LEU A 55 -5.40 -13.21 -9.70
CA LEU A 55 -4.28 -13.73 -8.91
C LEU A 55 -3.29 -14.49 -9.78
N ALA A 56 -3.76 -15.35 -10.69
CA ALA A 56 -2.89 -16.07 -11.62
C ALA A 56 -2.06 -15.11 -12.49
N SER A 57 -2.71 -14.14 -13.14
CA SER A 57 -2.02 -13.14 -13.98
C SER A 57 -1.08 -12.25 -13.18
N PHE A 58 -1.51 -11.81 -11.99
CA PHE A 58 -0.71 -10.96 -11.12
C PHE A 58 0.51 -11.71 -10.57
N THR A 59 0.35 -12.95 -10.11
CA THR A 59 1.46 -13.80 -9.66
C THR A 59 2.44 -14.09 -10.80
N ALA A 60 1.95 -14.34 -12.01
CA ALA A 60 2.81 -14.53 -13.18
C ALA A 60 3.66 -13.29 -13.48
N GLU A 61 3.06 -12.10 -13.41
CA GLU A 61 3.78 -10.84 -13.62
C GLU A 61 4.74 -10.53 -12.46
N MET A 62 4.34 -10.76 -11.21
CA MET A 62 5.22 -10.64 -10.04
C MET A 62 6.45 -11.55 -10.20
N THR A 63 6.26 -12.78 -10.66
CA THR A 63 7.36 -13.71 -10.93
C THR A 63 8.24 -13.23 -12.08
N ARG A 64 7.64 -12.80 -13.22
CA ARG A 64 8.37 -12.26 -14.37
C ARG A 64 9.18 -11.01 -14.03
N THR A 65 8.70 -10.22 -13.07
CA THR A 65 9.33 -9.00 -12.59
C THR A 65 10.35 -9.22 -11.48
N ASP A 66 10.68 -10.47 -11.13
CA ASP A 66 11.54 -10.82 -9.99
C ASP A 66 11.05 -10.15 -8.69
N PHE A 67 9.73 -10.13 -8.49
CA PHE A 67 9.03 -9.55 -7.35
C PHE A 67 9.30 -8.06 -7.13
N CYS A 68 9.29 -7.27 -8.22
CA CYS A 68 9.16 -5.81 -8.12
C CYS A 68 7.94 -5.43 -7.26
N ASN A 69 7.94 -4.21 -6.72
CA ASN A 69 6.88 -3.77 -5.80
C ASN A 69 5.47 -3.95 -6.41
N ASP A 70 4.61 -4.63 -5.65
CA ASP A 70 3.24 -5.01 -5.99
C ASP A 70 2.36 -3.84 -6.45
N GLN A 71 2.46 -2.70 -5.75
CA GLN A 71 1.72 -1.49 -6.08
C GLN A 71 2.16 -0.90 -7.43
N GLY A 72 3.45 -0.98 -7.75
CA GLY A 72 4.01 -0.62 -9.06
C GLY A 72 3.57 -1.58 -10.17
N VAL A 73 3.72 -2.89 -9.94
CA VAL A 73 3.33 -3.95 -10.88
C VAL A 73 1.84 -3.85 -11.23
N LEU A 74 0.96 -3.70 -10.23
CA LEU A 74 -0.48 -3.59 -10.46
C LEU A 74 -0.81 -2.40 -11.37
N ASN A 75 -0.23 -1.23 -11.10
CA ASN A 75 -0.45 -0.04 -11.92
C ASN A 75 0.03 -0.25 -13.36
N VAL A 76 1.17 -0.92 -13.56
CA VAL A 76 1.62 -1.27 -14.91
C VAL A 76 0.61 -2.20 -15.59
N MET A 77 0.22 -3.29 -14.93
CA MET A 77 -0.68 -4.28 -15.54
C MET A 77 -2.04 -3.70 -15.92
N VAL A 78 -2.66 -2.91 -15.03
CA VAL A 78 -3.95 -2.26 -15.28
C VAL A 78 -3.89 -1.35 -16.51
N HIS A 79 -2.82 -0.55 -16.65
CA HIS A 79 -2.73 0.46 -17.71
C HIS A 79 -2.10 -0.03 -19.02
N THR A 80 -1.56 -1.25 -19.03
CA THR A 80 -0.98 -1.87 -20.23
C THR A 80 -1.87 -2.96 -20.83
N GLY A 81 -2.91 -3.40 -20.11
CA GLY A 81 -3.80 -4.49 -20.52
C GLY A 81 -3.28 -5.88 -20.16
N ALA A 82 -2.22 -5.99 -19.36
CA ALA A 82 -1.61 -7.28 -19.00
C ALA A 82 -2.51 -8.17 -18.10
N LEU A 83 -3.63 -7.64 -17.59
CA LEU A 83 -4.65 -8.42 -16.89
C LEU A 83 -5.59 -9.20 -17.85
N GLY A 84 -5.46 -8.99 -19.17
CA GLY A 84 -6.32 -9.59 -20.19
C GLY A 84 -7.64 -8.84 -20.33
N GLU A 85 -8.50 -8.91 -19.32
CA GLU A 85 -9.73 -8.12 -19.25
C GLU A 85 -9.50 -6.87 -18.39
N SER A 86 -10.01 -5.73 -18.85
CA SER A 86 -9.92 -4.47 -18.10
C SER A 86 -10.76 -4.58 -16.83
N PRO A 87 -10.18 -4.46 -15.64
CA PRO A 87 -10.95 -4.51 -14.40
C PRO A 87 -11.87 -3.30 -14.30
N THR A 88 -13.01 -3.47 -13.63
CA THR A 88 -13.80 -2.31 -13.18
C THR A 88 -13.01 -1.55 -12.13
N LEU A 89 -12.76 -0.27 -12.39
CA LEU A 89 -12.07 0.62 -11.46
C LEU A 89 -13.10 1.48 -10.73
N TRP A 90 -13.31 1.21 -9.45
CA TRP A 90 -14.14 2.07 -8.60
C TRP A 90 -13.41 3.36 -8.24
N SER A 91 -14.14 4.48 -8.29
CA SER A 91 -13.62 5.79 -7.91
C SER A 91 -13.28 5.86 -6.42
N HIS A 92 -12.31 6.70 -6.09
CA HIS A 92 -11.99 7.06 -4.71
C HIS A 92 -13.09 7.89 -4.07
N GLU A 93 -14.03 8.44 -4.84
CA GLU A 93 -15.07 9.33 -4.30
C GLU A 93 -16.40 8.60 -4.05
N ASP A 94 -16.65 7.49 -4.74
CA ASP A 94 -17.98 6.83 -4.73
C ASP A 94 -17.94 5.30 -4.66
N GLY A 95 -16.76 4.68 -4.75
CA GLY A 95 -16.59 3.23 -4.61
C GLY A 95 -16.94 2.63 -3.24
N PRO A 96 -16.97 1.28 -3.12
CA PRO A 96 -17.25 0.60 -1.85
C PRO A 96 -16.09 0.68 -0.83
N VAL A 97 -14.89 1.05 -1.30
CA VAL A 97 -13.68 1.12 -0.49
C VAL A 97 -13.12 2.54 -0.57
N LEU A 98 -12.66 3.05 0.57
CA LEU A 98 -11.94 4.31 0.69
C LEU A 98 -10.51 4.03 1.18
N SER A 99 -9.52 4.34 0.34
CA SER A 99 -8.09 4.15 0.64
C SER A 99 -7.50 5.39 1.32
N LEU A 100 -7.24 5.32 2.63
CA LEU A 100 -6.76 6.45 3.43
C LEU A 100 -5.23 6.61 3.38
N ASN A 101 -4.65 6.36 2.20
CA ASN A 101 -3.22 6.27 2.00
C ASN A 101 -2.62 7.63 1.62
N THR A 102 -3.21 8.31 0.62
CA THR A 102 -2.55 9.46 -0.02
C THR A 102 -3.35 10.77 -0.03
N ALA A 103 -4.64 10.74 0.27
CA ALA A 103 -5.49 11.92 0.30
C ALA A 103 -5.26 12.79 1.54
N LYS A 104 -5.71 14.05 1.53
CA LYS A 104 -5.73 14.91 2.73
C LYS A 104 -7.06 14.73 3.47
N GLU A 105 -7.09 15.09 4.75
CA GLU A 105 -8.31 15.01 5.57
C GLU A 105 -9.51 15.70 4.92
N LYS A 106 -9.32 16.89 4.33
CA LYS A 106 -10.39 17.62 3.64
C LYS A 106 -11.03 16.86 2.47
N ASP A 107 -10.30 15.89 1.88
CA ASP A 107 -10.74 15.12 0.73
C ASP A 107 -11.56 13.90 1.17
N ASP A 108 -11.26 13.34 2.35
CA ASP A 108 -11.78 12.04 2.78
C ASP A 108 -12.66 12.08 4.03
N ALA A 109 -12.58 13.11 4.88
CA ALA A 109 -13.19 13.09 6.23
C ALA A 109 -14.71 12.87 6.23
N THR A 110 -15.42 13.44 5.25
CA THR A 110 -16.87 13.21 5.09
C THR A 110 -17.14 11.79 4.65
N ARG A 111 -16.42 11.31 3.63
CA ARG A 111 -16.61 9.99 3.05
C ARG A 111 -16.19 8.86 3.99
N ALA A 112 -15.17 9.08 4.84
CA ALA A 112 -14.69 8.10 5.80
C ALA A 112 -15.77 7.67 6.81
N ARG A 113 -16.79 8.50 7.02
CA ARG A 113 -17.93 8.18 7.90
C ARG A 113 -18.96 7.25 7.26
N THR A 114 -19.00 7.19 5.93
CA THR A 114 -20.05 6.49 5.17
C THR A 114 -19.50 5.40 4.25
N ALA A 115 -18.19 5.34 4.02
CA ALA A 115 -17.55 4.31 3.23
C ALA A 115 -17.75 2.93 3.88
N PRO A 116 -18.22 1.91 3.14
CA PRO A 116 -18.40 0.56 3.67
C PRO A 116 -17.10 -0.08 4.17
N VAL A 117 -15.98 0.19 3.50
CA VAL A 117 -14.66 -0.32 3.87
C VAL A 117 -13.64 0.81 3.87
N LEU A 118 -12.87 0.91 4.96
CA LEU A 118 -11.72 1.78 5.07
C LEU A 118 -10.44 0.96 4.94
N HIS A 119 -9.63 1.25 3.92
CA HIS A 119 -8.30 0.66 3.77
C HIS A 119 -7.25 1.66 4.27
N PHE A 120 -6.63 1.32 5.40
CA PHE A 120 -5.54 2.10 5.98
C PHE A 120 -4.20 1.63 5.40
N GLY A 121 -3.81 2.22 4.26
CA GLY A 121 -2.48 2.03 3.68
C GLY A 121 -1.37 2.63 4.54
N HIS A 122 -0.18 2.89 3.97
CA HIS A 122 0.89 3.60 4.66
C HIS A 122 0.38 4.98 5.12
N SER A 123 -0.02 5.06 6.38
CA SER A 123 -1.01 6.04 6.79
C SER A 123 -0.38 7.41 6.91
N SER A 124 -1.01 8.38 6.23
CA SER A 124 -0.72 9.78 6.46
C SER A 124 -1.06 10.16 7.92
N ALA A 125 -0.47 11.23 8.43
CA ALA A 125 -0.67 11.66 9.82
C ALA A 125 -2.15 11.83 10.19
N TRP A 126 -3.01 12.23 9.25
CA TRP A 126 -4.44 12.35 9.52
C TRP A 126 -5.13 10.98 9.59
N ALA A 127 -4.80 10.03 8.70
CA ALA A 127 -5.36 8.69 8.70
C ALA A 127 -4.99 7.94 9.99
N SER A 128 -3.74 8.08 10.45
CA SER A 128 -3.29 7.54 11.75
C SER A 128 -4.05 8.16 12.93
N ARG A 129 -4.30 9.48 12.92
CA ARG A 129 -5.13 10.14 13.95
C ARG A 129 -6.59 9.71 13.90
N TYR A 130 -7.13 9.53 12.70
CA TYR A 130 -8.48 9.05 12.49
C TYR A 130 -8.64 7.63 13.05
N LEU A 131 -7.72 6.72 12.73
CA LEU A 131 -7.60 5.39 13.36
C LEU A 131 -7.52 5.46 14.89
N GLY A 132 -6.69 6.33 15.44
CA GLY A 132 -6.57 6.48 16.89
C GLY A 132 -7.88 6.87 17.58
N ARG A 133 -8.65 7.78 16.97
CA ARG A 133 -9.95 8.23 17.49
C ARG A 133 -11.06 7.20 17.23
N ALA A 134 -11.25 6.82 15.97
CA ALA A 134 -12.27 5.86 15.56
C ALA A 134 -12.03 4.47 16.16
N GLY A 135 -10.77 4.04 16.29
CA GLY A 135 -10.39 2.81 16.98
C GLY A 135 -10.74 2.86 18.47
N GLY A 136 -10.66 4.02 19.12
CA GLY A 136 -11.17 4.22 20.47
C GLY A 136 -12.69 4.02 20.55
N GLU A 137 -13.44 4.60 19.62
CA GLU A 137 -14.90 4.46 19.52
C GLU A 137 -15.33 3.02 19.20
N LEU A 138 -14.66 2.36 18.25
CA LEU A 138 -14.88 0.96 17.87
C LEU A 138 -14.53 0.02 19.02
N LYS A 139 -13.39 0.23 19.70
CA LYS A 139 -13.01 -0.51 20.90
C LYS A 139 -14.04 -0.32 22.02
N ALA A 140 -14.56 0.89 22.19
CA ALA A 140 -15.60 1.17 23.17
C ALA A 140 -16.94 0.52 22.80
N ALA A 141 -17.33 0.55 21.52
CA ALA A 141 -18.53 -0.10 21.01
C ALA A 141 -18.44 -1.63 21.16
N TRP A 142 -17.33 -2.22 20.73
CA TRP A 142 -17.05 -3.64 20.86
C TRP A 142 -17.04 -4.09 22.32
N ARG A 143 -16.42 -3.32 23.23
CA ARG A 143 -16.46 -3.61 24.68
C ARG A 143 -17.87 -3.56 25.27
N ARG A 144 -18.76 -2.69 24.76
CA ARG A 144 -20.17 -2.64 25.17
C ARG A 144 -20.94 -3.87 24.68
N GLU A 145 -20.62 -4.37 23.50
CA GLU A 145 -21.24 -5.57 22.91
C GLU A 145 -20.70 -6.89 23.49
N LYS A 146 -19.44 -6.90 23.98
CA LYS A 146 -18.72 -8.09 24.46
C LYS A 146 -18.44 -8.11 25.97
N ALA A 147 -19.13 -7.28 26.77
CA ALA A 147 -19.08 -7.37 28.22
C ALA A 147 -19.68 -8.70 28.71
N GLY A 148 -18.88 -9.78 28.69
CA GLY A 148 -19.29 -11.12 29.12
C GLY A 148 -18.35 -12.28 28.73
N GLU A 149 -17.37 -12.09 27.84
CA GLU A 149 -16.45 -13.17 27.44
C GLU A 149 -14.99 -12.73 27.60
N ASP A 150 -14.19 -13.56 28.30
CA ASP A 150 -12.74 -13.38 28.44
C ASP A 150 -12.06 -13.53 27.07
N VAL A 151 -11.35 -12.50 26.61
CA VAL A 151 -10.61 -12.57 25.33
C VAL A 151 -9.22 -11.96 25.45
N VAL A 152 -8.25 -12.76 24.99
CA VAL A 152 -6.82 -12.48 24.82
C VAL A 152 -6.60 -11.51 23.64
N VAL A 153 -5.89 -10.42 23.89
CA VAL A 153 -5.45 -9.48 22.85
C VAL A 153 -4.12 -9.97 22.27
N VAL A 154 -4.09 -10.31 20.99
CA VAL A 154 -2.84 -10.55 20.26
C VAL A 154 -2.39 -9.22 19.66
N GLU A 155 -1.48 -8.52 20.34
CA GLU A 155 -0.75 -7.41 19.76
C GLU A 155 0.36 -7.97 18.86
N THR A 156 0.28 -7.72 17.55
CA THR A 156 1.39 -8.01 16.65
C THR A 156 2.49 -6.97 16.88
N THR A 157 3.55 -7.36 17.58
CA THR A 157 4.77 -6.58 17.69
C THR A 157 5.38 -6.42 16.29
N PRO A 158 5.71 -5.20 15.82
CA PRO A 158 6.43 -5.05 14.57
C PRO A 158 7.79 -5.76 14.66
N ALA A 159 8.18 -6.41 13.57
CA ALA A 159 9.45 -7.12 13.48
C ALA A 159 10.63 -6.18 13.80
N PRO A 160 11.65 -6.65 14.55
CA PRO A 160 12.82 -5.84 14.86
C PRO A 160 13.54 -5.45 13.57
N VAL A 161 13.76 -4.15 13.39
CA VAL A 161 14.71 -3.62 12.42
C VAL A 161 16.09 -4.19 12.76
N SER A 162 16.59 -5.08 11.91
CA SER A 162 17.96 -5.58 12.01
C SER A 162 18.93 -4.42 11.79
N ALA A 163 19.55 -3.95 12.86
CA ALA A 163 20.72 -3.11 12.78
C ALA A 163 21.93 -3.99 12.44
N THR A 164 22.27 -4.04 11.15
CA THR A 164 23.64 -4.33 10.71
C THR A 164 24.22 -2.97 10.30
N SER A 165 25.31 -2.48 10.87
CA SER A 165 26.62 -3.12 10.86
C SER A 165 27.55 -2.51 11.91
N ASP A 166 28.17 -3.35 12.74
CA ASP A 166 29.47 -3.07 13.34
C ASP A 166 30.58 -3.24 12.29
N PRO A 167 31.60 -2.37 12.24
CA PRO A 167 32.91 -2.73 11.75
C PRO A 167 33.79 -3.18 12.92
N VAL A 168 34.17 -4.47 12.90
CA VAL A 168 35.27 -5.02 13.70
C VAL A 168 36.58 -4.86 12.92
N ALA A 169 37.52 -4.10 13.50
CA ALA A 169 38.97 -4.30 13.42
C ALA A 169 39.58 -3.35 14.47
N GLY A 170 40.08 -3.80 15.63
CA GLY A 170 41.29 -4.60 15.79
C GLY A 170 42.40 -3.67 16.31
N GLY A 171 42.81 -3.83 17.58
CA GLY A 171 43.94 -3.09 18.20
C GLY A 171 45.27 -3.30 17.44
N SER A 172 46.35 -2.56 17.66
CA SER A 172 46.99 -2.24 18.94
C SER A 172 48.23 -1.36 18.70
N ALA A 173 48.42 -0.36 19.57
CA ALA A 173 49.66 0.16 20.18
C ALA A 173 50.85 0.73 19.35
N THR A 174 51.09 2.03 19.61
CA THR A 174 52.36 2.70 20.03
C THR A 174 53.61 2.66 19.15
N SER A 175 54.06 3.85 18.69
CA SER A 175 55.28 4.54 19.16
C SER A 175 55.51 5.87 18.40
N ASP A 176 55.73 6.96 19.15
CA ASP A 176 56.14 8.32 18.73
C ASP A 176 57.57 8.37 18.10
N PRO A 177 58.24 9.54 17.97
CA PRO A 177 58.07 10.62 17.00
C PRO A 177 59.39 10.93 16.23
N VAL A 178 59.34 11.77 15.17
CA VAL A 178 60.26 12.88 14.77
C VAL A 178 59.75 13.46 13.45
#